data_AF-A0A0D0GQR0-F1
#
_entry.id   AF-A0A0D0GQR0-F1
#
_cell.length_a   1.000
_cell.length_b   1.000
_cell.length_c   1.000
_cell.angle_alpha   90.00
_cell.angle_beta   90.00
_cell.angle_gamma   90.00
#
_symmetry.space_group_name_H-M   'P 1'
#
loop_
_entity.id
_entity.type
_entity.pdbx_description
1 polymer ?
#
loop_
_entity_poly.entity_id
_entity_poly.type
_entity_poly.pdbx_seq_one_letter_code
_entity_poly.pdbx_strand_id
1 'polypeptide(L)' 'MIAVELSFRQLIDAVKQLSPAEKLELNEVIWAEDITIPIEHQNIVNERISEYKANPEILLDWDVASKNLKS' A
#
# COMPACT_ATOMS: atom_id res chain seq x y z
N MET A 1 -30.91 -9.64 -3.47
CA MET A 1 -29.73 -8.90 -2.97
C MET A 1 -30.15 -8.24 -1.67
N ILE A 2 -29.65 -8.71 -0.52
CA ILE A 2 -30.02 -8.16 0.78
C ILE A 2 -29.15 -6.92 0.98
N ALA A 3 -29.76 -5.74 0.96
CA ALA A 3 -29.05 -4.51 1.30
C ALA A 3 -28.85 -4.49 2.81
N VAL A 4 -27.64 -4.82 3.26
CA VAL A 4 -27.25 -4.63 4.65
C VAL A 4 -26.79 -3.18 4.79
N GLU A 5 -27.65 -2.32 5.34
CA GLU A 5 -27.27 -0.94 5.65
C GLU A 5 -26.40 -0.94 6.92
N LEU A 6 -25.10 -1.18 6.74
CA LEU A 6 -24.12 -0.96 7.79
C LEU A 6 -23.58 0.46 7.69
N SER A 7 -23.55 1.17 8.82
CA SER A 7 -22.68 2.35 8.92
C SER A 7 -21.21 1.92 8.76
N PHE A 8 -20.38 2.82 8.26
CA PHE A 8 -18.94 2.57 8.12
C PHE A 8 -18.29 2.11 9.43
N ARG A 9 -18.78 2.61 10.58
CA ARG A 9 -18.30 2.20 11.90
C ARG A 9 -18.65 0.75 12.24
N GLN A 10 -19.86 0.31 11.90
CA GLN A 10 -20.27 -1.08 12.07
C GLN A 10 -19.49 -2.02 11.14
N LEU A 11 -19.17 -1.58 9.92
CA LEU A 11 -18.30 -2.31 9.01
C LEU A 11 -16.90 -2.51 9.59
N ILE A 12 -16.29 -1.45 10.14
CA ILE A 12 -14.98 -1.52 10.80
C ILE A 12 -15.02 -2.53 11.96
N ASP A 13 -16.07 -2.49 12.77
CA ASP A 13 -16.17 -3.38 13.92
C ASP A 13 -16.36 -4.85 13.50
N ALA A 14 -17.07 -5.12 12.41
CA ALA A 14 -17.14 -6.46 11.81
C ALA A 14 -15.77 -6.93 11.30
N VAL A 15 -15.03 -6.07 10.57
CA VAL A 15 -13.68 -6.39 10.08
C VAL A 15 -12.71 -6.71 11.22
N LYS A 16 -12.81 -6.00 12.35
CA LYS A 16 -11.97 -6.27 13.54
C LYS A 16 -12.20 -7.67 14.11
N GLN A 17 -13.43 -8.16 14.06
CA GLN A 17 -13.84 -9.46 14.62
C GLN A 17 -13.45 -10.66 13.73
N LEU A 18 -13.04 -10.42 12.48
CA LEU A 18 -12.57 -11.47 11.58
C LEU A 18 -11.35 -12.21 12.16
N SER A 19 -11.30 -13.50 11.91
CA SER A 19 -10.12 -14.34 12.17
C SER A 19 -8.94 -13.90 11.30
N PRO A 20 -7.70 -14.28 11.65
CA PRO A 20 -6.53 -13.95 10.83
C PRO A 20 -6.64 -14.44 9.37
N ALA A 21 -7.22 -15.61 9.14
CA ALA A 21 -7.39 -16.17 7.79
C ALA A 21 -8.39 -15.35 6.96
N GLU A 22 -9.54 -15.01 7.53
CA GLU A 22 -10.56 -14.19 6.86
C GLU A 22 -10.06 -12.76 6.58
N LYS A 23 -9.18 -12.22 7.43
CA LYS A 23 -8.54 -10.92 7.17
C LYS A 23 -7.61 -10.97 5.96
N LEU A 24 -6.90 -12.09 5.75
CA LEU A 24 -6.04 -12.27 4.58
C LEU A 24 -6.88 -12.37 3.30
N GLU A 25 -7.95 -13.16 3.33
CA GLU A 25 -8.88 -13.28 2.20
C GLU A 25 -9.54 -11.93 1.87
N LEU A 26 -10.01 -11.18 2.88
CA LEU A 26 -10.54 -9.84 2.69
C LEU A 26 -9.49 -8.88 2.10
N ASN A 27 -8.24 -8.96 2.56
CA ASN A 27 -7.15 -8.16 2.03
C ASN A 27 -6.91 -8.47 0.55
N GLU A 28 -6.86 -9.74 0.16
CA GLU A 28 -6.73 -10.15 -1.24
C GLU A 28 -7.86 -9.58 -2.10
N VAL A 29 -9.11 -9.62 -1.63
CA VAL A 29 -10.26 -9.05 -2.37
C VAL A 29 -10.15 -7.53 -2.49
N ILE A 30 -9.78 -6.82 -1.41
CA ILE A 30 -9.59 -5.36 -1.44
C ILE A 30 -8.52 -4.99 -2.47
N TRP A 31 -7.39 -5.69 -2.49
CA TRP A 31 -6.27 -5.40 -3.40
C TRP A 31 -6.38 -6.06 -4.78
N ALA A 32 -7.38 -6.92 -5.02
CA ALA A 32 -7.60 -7.55 -6.33
C ALA A 32 -8.26 -6.59 -7.33
N GLU A 33 -8.93 -5.54 -6.85
CA GLU A 33 -9.42 -4.48 -7.71
C GLU A 33 -8.26 -3.57 -8.15
N ASP A 34 -8.41 -2.94 -9.32
CA ASP A 34 -7.45 -1.98 -9.87
C ASP A 34 -7.52 -0.69 -9.03
N ILE A 35 -7.00 -0.75 -7.80
CA ILE A 35 -7.00 0.38 -6.87
C ILE A 35 -6.11 1.45 -7.50
N THR A 36 -6.76 2.55 -7.88
CA THR A 36 -6.04 3.74 -8.35
C THR A 36 -5.15 4.22 -7.22
N ILE A 37 -3.83 4.24 -7.46
CA ILE A 37 -2.86 4.77 -6.50
C ILE A 37 -3.30 6.21 -6.17
N PRO A 38 -3.48 6.59 -4.89
CA PRO A 38 -3.89 7.95 -4.57
C PRO A 38 -2.93 8.99 -5.15
N ILE A 39 -3.46 10.11 -5.65
CA ILE A 39 -2.69 11.16 -6.33
C ILE A 39 -1.52 11.65 -5.48
N GLU A 40 -1.69 11.73 -4.16
CA GLU A 40 -0.63 12.11 -3.23
C GLU A 40 0.58 11.16 -3.32
N HIS A 41 0.36 9.85 -3.32
CA HIS A 41 1.43 8.87 -3.47
C HIS A 41 2.05 8.92 -4.87
N GLN A 42 1.25 9.15 -5.91
CA GLN A 42 1.77 9.34 -7.27
C GLN A 42 2.71 10.55 -7.33
N ASN A 43 2.34 11.66 -6.70
CA ASN A 43 3.14 12.89 -6.67
C ASN A 43 4.49 12.66 -5.99
N ILE A 44 4.53 11.95 -4.87
CA ILE A 44 5.78 11.61 -4.17
C ILE A 44 6.70 10.79 -5.08
N VAL A 45 6.15 9.81 -5.81
CA VAL A 45 6.94 9.00 -6.74
C VAL A 45 7.46 9.86 -7.90
N ASN A 46 6.61 10.71 -8.48
CA ASN A 46 6.98 11.58 -9.59
C ASN A 46 8.06 12.59 -9.20
N GLU A 47 7.99 13.17 -8.01
CA GLU A 47 9.00 14.06 -7.46
C GLU A 47 10.36 13.37 -7.37
N ARG A 48 10.40 12.18 -6.76
CA ARG A 48 11.64 11.36 -6.66
C ARG A 48 12.22 11.00 -8.03
N ILE A 49 11.36 10.68 -9.00
CA ILE A 49 11.80 10.41 -10.37
C ILE A 49 12.44 11.67 -11.00
N SER A 50 11.85 12.85 -10.77
CA SER A 50 12.38 14.11 -11.26
C SER A 50 13.73 14.44 -10.63
N GLU A 51 13.87 14.28 -9.31
CA GLU A 51 15.13 14.47 -8.58
C GLU A 51 16.22 13.54 -9.09
N TYR A 52 15.92 12.25 -9.28
CA TYR A 52 16.86 11.28 -9.86
C TYR A 52 17.27 11.63 -11.29
N LYS A 53 16.32 12.04 -12.14
CA LYS A 53 16.64 12.46 -13.52
C LYS A 53 17.57 13.67 -13.55
N ALA A 54 17.44 14.58 -12.59
CA ALA A 54 18.31 15.75 -12.46
C ALA A 54 19.67 15.40 -11.85
N ASN A 55 19.71 14.44 -10.91
CA ASN A 55 20.93 13.97 -10.25
C ASN A 55 20.88 12.45 -10.01
N PRO A 56 21.40 11.65 -10.96
CA PRO A 56 21.36 10.18 -10.84
C PRO A 56 22.10 9.63 -9.61
N GLU A 57 23.07 10.37 -9.06
CA GLU A 57 23.85 9.95 -7.89
C GLU A 57 23.07 10.04 -6.56
N ILE A 58 21.85 10.61 -6.56
CA ILE A 58 21.00 10.69 -5.37
C ILE A 58 20.49 9.32 -4.91
N LEU A 59 20.37 8.37 -5.84
CA LEU A 59 19.92 7.02 -5.53
C LEU A 59 21.12 6.15 -5.16
N LEU A 60 21.01 5.46 -4.03
CA LEU A 60 21.97 4.42 -3.66
C LEU A 60 21.66 3.14 -4.43
N ASP A 61 22.71 2.50 -4.93
CA ASP A 61 22.62 1.15 -5.46
C ASP A 61 22.20 0.18 -4.34
N TRP A 62 21.13 -0.56 -4.58
CA TRP A 62 20.56 -1.46 -3.58
C TRP A 62 21.49 -2.62 -3.22
N ASP A 63 22.22 -3.18 -4.20
CA ASP A 63 23.17 -4.28 -3.97
C ASP A 63 24.38 -3.81 -3.15
N VAL A 64 24.73 -2.53 -3.23
CA VAL A 64 25.75 -1.90 -2.38
C VAL A 64 25.20 -1.57 -1.00
N ALA A 65 24.03 -0.93 -0.92
CA ALA A 65 23.41 -0.50 0.32
C ALA A 65 23.04 -1.67 1.24
N SER A 66 22.48 -2.75 0.66
CA SER A 66 22.03 -3.93 1.40
C SER A 66 23.14 -4.65 2.15
N LYS A 67 24.38 -4.63 1.64
CA LYS A 67 25.56 -5.21 2.31
C LYS A 67 25.90 -4.51 3.63
N ASN A 68 25.43 -3.28 3.83
CA ASN A 68 25.63 -2.52 5.07
C ASN A 68 24.47 -2.69 6.06
N LEU A 69 23.39 -3.36 5.67
CA LEU A 69 22.31 -3.71 6.58
C LEU A 69 22.77 -4.90 7.43
N LYS A 70 22.94 -4.68 8.73
CA LYS A 70 23.27 -5.75 9.67
C LYS A 70 22.06 -6.66 9.83
N SER A 71 22.28 -7.97 9.65
CA SER A 71 21.36 -9.05 9.99
C SER A 71 21.13 -9.18 11.48
#